data_AF-A0A4Z2AXP9-F1
#
_entry.id   AF-A0A4Z2AXP9-F1
#
_cell.length_a   1.000
_cell.length_b   1.000
_cell.length_c   1.000
_cell.angle_alpha   90.00
_cell.angle_beta   90.00
_cell.angle_gamma   90.00
#
_symmetry.space_group_name_H-M   'P 1'
#
loop_
_entity.id
_entity.type
_entity.pdbx_description
1 polymer ?
#
loop_
_entity_poly.entity_id
_entity_poly.type
_entity_poly.pdbx_seq_one_letter_code
_entity_poly.pdbx_strand_id
1 'polypeptide(L)'
;MGNSPSKSASGEEPVKTTLFESEPGITYRIPALIYLRHSHTFLAFAEKRSSPSDFDAKNLVMRRGTLKDDGSVQWSTSHVLSVACLPNHRAMNPCPVYEKNSKTLFLFFICVWRHTTEWRQILTGKNKTRLCCATSTDDGQTWSPAKDLTESTIGEAVHKWATFAVGPGHGVQLENGRLIIPAYAYYIPYRCFSIPIPFTVCPRALSVYSEDFGQTWHIGKMLSKKSCECEMAGNNRPRGQEPPLL
;
A
#
# COMPACT_ATOMS: atom_id res chain seq x y z
N MET A 1 -34.08 -32.52 30.20
CA MET A 1 -33.13 -32.52 29.08
C MET A 1 -32.12 -31.42 29.34
N GLY A 2 -30.92 -31.78 29.79
CA GLY A 2 -29.91 -30.84 30.24
C GLY A 2 -29.18 -30.18 29.07
N ASN A 3 -29.05 -28.86 29.11
CA ASN A 3 -28.12 -28.11 28.27
C ASN A 3 -26.69 -28.49 28.68
N SER A 4 -26.00 -29.24 27.83
CA SER A 4 -24.55 -29.37 27.94
C SER A 4 -23.91 -28.04 27.53
N PRO A 5 -23.06 -27.44 28.37
CA PRO A 5 -22.27 -26.28 27.98
C PRO A 5 -21.30 -26.71 26.88
N SER A 6 -21.26 -25.97 25.78
CA SER A 6 -20.21 -26.10 24.77
C SER A 6 -18.85 -25.95 25.45
N LYS A 7 -18.00 -26.99 25.34
CA LYS A 7 -16.59 -26.91 25.74
C LYS A 7 -15.98 -25.69 25.09
N SER A 8 -15.57 -24.72 25.91
CA SER A 8 -14.65 -23.67 25.47
C SER A 8 -13.38 -24.37 25.01
N ALA A 9 -13.12 -24.36 23.70
CA ALA A 9 -11.79 -24.68 23.21
C ALA A 9 -10.83 -23.70 23.89
N SER A 10 -9.93 -24.21 24.72
CA SER A 10 -8.75 -23.49 25.16
C SER A 10 -7.90 -23.24 23.93
N GLY A 11 -8.17 -22.15 23.22
CA GLY A 11 -7.41 -21.77 22.03
C GLY A 11 -6.01 -21.39 22.47
N GLU A 12 -5.01 -22.20 22.10
CA GLU A 12 -3.62 -21.79 22.18
C GLU A 12 -3.45 -20.47 21.42
N GLU A 13 -2.74 -19.52 22.03
CA GLU A 13 -2.45 -18.25 21.38
C GLU A 13 -1.62 -18.53 20.10
N PRO A 14 -2.01 -17.96 18.94
CA PRO A 14 -1.27 -18.21 17.71
C PRO A 14 0.19 -17.79 17.87
N VAL A 15 1.11 -18.63 17.38
CA VAL A 15 2.55 -18.38 17.43
C VAL A 15 2.86 -17.04 16.77
N LYS A 16 3.51 -16.14 17.51
CA LYS A 16 3.94 -14.83 17.02
C LYS A 16 5.39 -14.90 16.56
N THR A 17 5.70 -14.27 15.43
CA THR A 17 7.07 -14.17 14.91
C THR A 17 7.39 -12.73 14.57
N THR A 18 8.47 -12.20 15.16
CA THR A 18 8.99 -10.87 14.82
C THR A 18 9.69 -10.93 13.46
N LEU A 19 9.14 -10.22 12.46
CA LEU A 19 9.71 -10.20 11.11
C LEU A 19 10.77 -9.11 10.93
N PHE A 20 10.58 -7.97 11.58
CA PHE A 20 11.49 -6.84 11.57
C PHE A 20 11.70 -6.37 13.00
N GLU A 21 12.90 -6.60 13.54
CA GLU A 21 13.27 -6.21 14.90
C GLU A 21 13.96 -4.84 14.87
N SER A 22 13.59 -3.95 15.78
CA SER A 22 14.20 -2.61 15.83
C SER A 22 15.60 -2.67 16.43
N GLU A 23 16.48 -1.83 15.92
CA GLU A 23 17.87 -1.69 16.38
C GLU A 23 18.12 -0.23 16.80
N PRO A 24 19.16 0.09 17.57
CA PRO A 24 19.49 1.47 17.90
C PRO A 24 19.57 2.37 16.63
N GLY A 25 18.70 3.37 16.56
CA GLY A 25 18.62 4.28 15.41
C GLY A 25 17.91 3.71 14.16
N ILE A 26 17.25 2.55 14.27
CA ILE A 26 16.44 1.95 13.21
C ILE A 26 15.08 1.55 13.76
N THR A 27 14.01 2.02 13.12
CA THR A 27 12.63 1.62 13.41
C THR A 27 11.97 1.12 12.13
N TYR A 28 11.15 0.07 12.25
CA TYR A 28 10.33 -0.44 11.16
C TYR A 28 8.87 -0.09 11.38
N ARG A 29 8.22 0.51 10.38
CA ARG A 29 6.79 0.89 10.44
C ARG A 29 6.09 0.60 9.12
N ILE A 30 4.77 0.73 9.16
CA ILE A 30 3.89 0.62 7.99
C ILE A 30 4.03 -0.75 7.31
N PRO A 31 3.53 -1.81 7.97
CA PRO A 31 3.64 -3.16 7.46
C PRO A 31 2.73 -3.35 6.24
N ALA A 32 3.19 -4.16 5.31
CA ALA A 32 2.39 -4.72 4.23
C ALA A 32 2.70 -6.21 4.09
N LEU A 33 1.71 -7.01 3.73
CA LEU A 33 1.85 -8.46 3.62
C LEU A 33 1.02 -8.96 2.45
N ILE A 34 1.61 -9.80 1.61
CA ILE A 34 0.90 -10.54 0.57
C ILE A 34 1.28 -12.02 0.61
N TYR A 35 0.29 -12.88 0.37
CA TYR A 35 0.47 -14.32 0.27
C TYR A 35 0.22 -14.80 -1.16
N LEU A 36 1.22 -15.46 -1.73
CA LEU A 36 1.24 -16.04 -3.07
C LEU A 36 0.87 -17.51 -2.96
N ARG A 37 -0.40 -17.82 -3.27
CA ARG A 37 -0.93 -19.17 -3.11
C ARG A 37 -0.21 -20.20 -3.99
N HIS A 38 0.15 -19.83 -5.22
CA HIS A 38 0.74 -20.76 -6.20
C HIS A 38 2.13 -21.27 -5.79
N SER A 39 2.86 -20.50 -4.98
CA SER A 39 4.21 -20.83 -4.52
C SER A 39 4.32 -20.89 -3.00
N HIS A 40 3.20 -20.91 -2.29
CA HIS A 40 3.14 -20.94 -0.83
C HIS A 40 4.06 -19.90 -0.15
N THR A 41 4.17 -18.72 -0.76
CA THR A 41 5.16 -17.69 -0.40
C THR A 41 4.50 -16.47 0.23
N PHE A 42 4.97 -16.03 1.38
CA PHE A 42 4.67 -14.73 1.98
C PHE A 42 5.73 -13.71 1.60
N LEU A 43 5.30 -12.49 1.29
CA LEU A 43 6.17 -11.32 1.17
C LEU A 43 5.71 -10.27 2.17
N ALA A 44 6.51 -10.06 3.21
CA ALA A 44 6.30 -9.03 4.22
C ALA A 44 7.17 -7.82 3.89
N PHE A 45 6.58 -6.62 3.92
CA PHE A 45 7.25 -5.35 3.68
C PHE A 45 7.10 -4.43 4.87
N ALA A 46 8.05 -3.51 5.03
CA ALA A 46 7.96 -2.40 5.97
C ALA A 46 8.80 -1.21 5.47
N GLU A 47 8.53 -0.03 6.01
CA GLU A 47 9.45 1.09 5.93
C GLU A 47 10.58 0.93 6.93
N LYS A 48 11.82 1.10 6.47
CA LYS A 48 12.99 1.29 7.35
C LYS A 48 13.20 2.78 7.60
N ARG A 49 13.18 3.18 8.87
CA ARG A 49 13.27 4.58 9.32
C ARG A 49 14.42 4.78 10.30
N SER A 50 14.97 6.00 10.39
CA SER A 50 15.93 6.34 11.46
C SER A 50 15.31 6.75 12.79
N SER A 51 14.01 7.04 12.79
CA SER A 51 13.21 7.28 14.00
C SER A 51 11.76 6.86 13.73
N PRO A 52 10.88 6.85 14.76
CA PRO A 52 9.46 6.60 14.55
C PRO A 52 8.73 7.61 13.64
N SER A 53 9.33 8.79 13.39
CA SER A 53 8.76 9.87 12.57
C SER A 53 8.64 9.46 11.10
N ASP A 54 7.52 9.81 10.46
CA ASP A 54 7.32 9.57 9.03
C ASP A 54 8.39 10.24 8.18
N PHE A 55 8.84 11.44 8.60
CA PHE A 55 9.88 12.23 7.94
C PHE A 55 11.20 11.46 7.77
N ASP A 56 11.48 10.53 8.69
CA ASP A 56 12.74 9.79 8.77
C ASP A 56 12.70 8.45 8.03
N ALA A 57 11.68 8.20 7.22
CA ALA A 57 11.65 7.07 6.29
C ALA A 57 12.81 7.14 5.29
N LYS A 58 13.43 5.99 5.01
CA LYS A 58 14.57 5.87 4.10
C LYS A 58 14.23 5.00 2.90
N ASN A 59 14.02 3.70 3.15
CA ASN A 59 13.82 2.69 2.12
C ASN A 59 12.75 1.70 2.56
N LEU A 60 12.18 0.98 1.60
CA LEU A 60 11.39 -0.20 1.88
C LEU A 60 12.31 -1.40 2.14
N VAL A 61 11.91 -2.24 3.08
CA VAL A 61 12.50 -3.54 3.34
C VAL A 61 11.49 -4.64 3.07
N MET A 62 11.98 -5.81 2.69
CA MET A 62 11.17 -6.98 2.45
C MET A 62 11.78 -8.21 3.13
N ARG A 63 10.91 -9.11 3.61
CA ARG A 63 11.28 -10.43 4.10
C ARG A 63 10.36 -11.46 3.45
N ARG A 64 10.94 -12.54 2.92
CA ARG A 64 10.20 -13.60 2.24
C ARG A 64 10.04 -14.80 3.17
N GLY A 65 8.86 -15.40 3.18
CA GLY A 65 8.53 -16.57 4.00
C GLY A 65 7.97 -17.68 3.14
N THR A 66 8.31 -18.94 3.41
CA THR A 66 7.70 -20.11 2.75
C THR A 66 6.86 -20.87 3.76
N LEU A 67 5.56 -21.04 3.46
CA LEU A 67 4.66 -21.87 4.23
C LEU A 67 5.01 -23.34 4.01
N LYS A 68 5.18 -24.08 5.10
CA LYS A 68 5.46 -25.51 5.12
C LYS A 68 4.17 -26.30 5.36
N ASP A 69 4.22 -27.61 5.09
CA ASP A 69 3.06 -28.51 5.23
C ASP A 69 2.58 -28.63 6.68
N ASP A 70 3.47 -28.41 7.65
CA ASP A 70 3.15 -28.39 9.09
C ASP A 70 2.50 -27.07 9.55
N GLY A 71 2.24 -26.14 8.62
CA GLY A 71 1.67 -24.82 8.90
C GLY A 71 2.67 -23.78 9.38
N SER A 72 3.94 -24.14 9.58
CA SER A 72 5.00 -23.20 9.95
C SER A 72 5.45 -22.35 8.76
N VAL A 73 5.98 -21.16 9.04
CA VAL A 73 6.55 -20.28 8.00
C VAL A 73 8.05 -20.15 8.21
N GLN A 74 8.82 -20.59 7.23
CA GLN A 74 10.28 -20.41 7.21
C GLN A 74 10.62 -19.07 6.56
N TRP A 75 11.08 -18.11 7.35
CA TRP A 75 11.46 -16.76 6.89
C TRP A 75 12.92 -16.66 6.49
N SER A 76 13.19 -16.02 5.34
CA SER A 76 14.54 -15.65 4.90
C SER A 76 15.11 -14.49 5.73
N THR A 77 16.34 -14.09 5.45
CA THR A 77 16.87 -12.78 5.85
C THR A 77 16.05 -11.65 5.21
N SER A 78 15.96 -10.51 5.90
CA SER A 78 15.37 -9.30 5.35
C SER A 78 16.35 -8.61 4.39
N HIS A 79 15.83 -7.94 3.37
CA HIS A 79 16.62 -7.20 2.38
C HIS A 79 16.03 -5.83 2.14
N VAL A 80 16.89 -4.84 1.88
CA VAL A 80 16.49 -3.49 1.48
C VAL A 80 16.15 -3.50 -0.01
N LEU A 81 14.98 -2.99 -0.38
CA LEU A 81 14.58 -2.81 -1.77
C LEU A 81 15.15 -1.50 -2.32
N SER A 82 16.46 -1.47 -2.57
CA SER A 82 17.18 -0.26 -3.04
C SER A 82 16.66 0.26 -4.38
N VAL A 83 16.13 -0.61 -5.23
CA VAL A 83 15.55 -0.26 -6.54
C VAL A 83 14.15 0.33 -6.44
N ALA A 84 13.48 0.20 -5.28
CA ALA A 84 12.13 0.69 -5.02
C ALA A 84 12.15 2.11 -4.42
N CYS A 85 12.92 3.03 -5.02
CA CYS A 85 12.94 4.43 -4.64
C CYS A 85 13.41 5.32 -5.80
N LEU A 86 12.83 6.51 -5.94
CA LEU A 86 13.33 7.53 -6.86
C LEU A 86 14.54 8.27 -6.26
N PRO A 87 15.49 8.76 -7.09
CA PRO A 87 16.63 9.53 -6.60
C PRO A 87 16.21 10.71 -5.73
N ASN A 88 16.85 10.90 -4.57
CA ASN A 88 16.58 11.97 -3.59
C ASN A 88 15.16 11.96 -2.98
N HIS A 89 14.45 10.83 -3.06
CA HIS A 89 13.17 10.65 -2.39
C HIS A 89 13.30 9.67 -1.22
N ARG A 90 12.30 9.70 -0.32
CA ARG A 90 12.04 8.65 0.65
C ARG A 90 10.87 7.80 0.17
N ALA A 91 11.04 6.47 0.18
CA ALA A 91 9.98 5.53 -0.19
C ALA A 91 9.14 5.16 1.05
N MET A 92 7.82 5.18 0.91
CA MET A 92 6.86 5.03 2.01
C MET A 92 5.59 4.32 1.56
N ASN A 93 4.81 3.82 2.53
CA ASN A 93 3.52 3.17 2.35
C ASN A 93 3.52 2.05 1.30
N PRO A 94 4.27 0.94 1.54
CA PRO A 94 4.23 -0.21 0.65
C PRO A 94 2.81 -0.79 0.56
N CYS A 95 2.38 -1.14 -0.65
CA CYS A 95 1.08 -1.74 -0.94
C CYS A 95 1.22 -2.71 -2.13
N PRO A 96 1.58 -3.99 -1.87
CA PRO A 96 1.68 -5.02 -2.90
C PRO A 96 0.31 -5.48 -3.40
N VAL A 97 0.23 -5.86 -4.67
CA VAL A 97 -0.86 -6.63 -5.27
C VAL A 97 -0.29 -7.69 -6.21
N TYR A 98 -0.96 -8.84 -6.33
CA TYR A 98 -0.60 -9.90 -7.25
C TYR A 98 -1.64 -10.05 -8.34
N GLU A 99 -1.19 -9.94 -9.60
CA GLU A 99 -2.01 -10.19 -10.79
C GLU A 99 -1.79 -11.65 -11.22
N LYS A 100 -2.83 -12.48 -11.06
CA LYS A 100 -2.74 -13.93 -11.17
C LYS A 100 -2.52 -14.42 -12.59
N ASN A 101 -2.98 -13.69 -13.62
CA ASN A 101 -2.98 -14.17 -14.99
C ASN A 101 -1.60 -14.04 -15.64
N SER A 102 -0.97 -12.88 -15.50
CA SER A 102 0.40 -12.57 -15.93
C SER A 102 1.44 -12.99 -14.88
N LYS A 103 1.00 -13.42 -13.69
CA LYS A 103 1.85 -13.79 -12.56
C LYS A 103 2.82 -12.68 -12.13
N THR A 104 2.35 -11.43 -12.22
CA THR A 104 3.14 -10.25 -11.91
C THR A 104 2.77 -9.71 -10.54
N LEU A 105 3.79 -9.48 -9.71
CA LEU A 105 3.68 -8.69 -8.49
C LEU A 105 3.89 -7.22 -8.81
N PHE A 106 3.01 -6.39 -8.32
CA PHE A 106 3.16 -4.94 -8.33
C PHE A 106 3.30 -4.47 -6.89
N LEU A 107 4.40 -3.80 -6.55
CA LEU A 107 4.58 -3.11 -5.29
C LEU A 107 4.34 -1.63 -5.51
N PHE A 108 3.19 -1.13 -5.07
CA PHE A 108 2.91 0.30 -5.04
C PHE A 108 3.50 0.92 -3.78
N PHE A 109 3.95 2.16 -3.91
CA PHE A 109 4.45 2.98 -2.82
C PHE A 109 4.45 4.44 -3.24
N ILE A 110 4.68 5.35 -2.30
CA ILE A 110 4.95 6.74 -2.61
C ILE A 110 6.43 7.09 -2.45
N CYS A 111 6.90 8.00 -3.29
CA CYS A 111 8.17 8.67 -3.13
C CYS A 111 7.95 10.14 -2.79
N VAL A 112 8.44 10.59 -1.64
CA VAL A 112 8.34 12.01 -1.23
C VAL A 112 9.69 12.69 -1.36
N TRP A 113 9.72 13.84 -2.04
CA TRP A 113 10.97 14.56 -2.31
C TRP A 113 11.64 15.05 -1.01
N ARG A 114 12.88 14.60 -0.78
CA ARG A 114 13.78 15.06 0.29
C ARG A 114 13.05 15.20 1.64
N HIS A 115 13.28 16.33 2.30
CA HIS A 115 12.76 16.72 3.60
C HIS A 115 11.41 17.43 3.51
N THR A 116 10.54 17.02 2.59
CA THR A 116 9.20 17.62 2.48
C THR A 116 8.24 16.89 3.43
N THR A 117 7.72 17.59 4.43
CA THR A 117 6.70 17.06 5.35
C THR A 117 5.31 17.08 4.73
N GLU A 118 4.43 16.17 5.15
CA GLU A 118 3.00 16.18 4.77
C GLU A 118 2.36 17.54 5.07
N TRP A 119 2.57 18.04 6.30
CA TRP A 119 2.02 19.30 6.75
C TRP A 119 2.44 20.49 5.88
N ARG A 120 3.71 20.56 5.43
CA ARG A 120 4.17 21.62 4.53
C ARG A 120 3.46 21.56 3.18
N GLN A 121 3.18 20.37 2.67
CA GLN A 121 2.44 20.20 1.41
C GLN A 121 0.98 20.62 1.58
N ILE A 122 0.33 20.25 2.70
CA ILE A 122 -1.03 20.68 3.06
C ILE A 122 -1.13 22.21 3.14
N LEU A 123 -0.20 22.85 3.86
CA LEU A 123 -0.18 24.30 4.05
C LEU A 123 0.06 25.05 2.73
N THR A 124 1.00 24.60 1.92
CA THR A 124 1.43 25.33 0.72
C THR A 124 0.70 24.93 -0.55
N GLY A 125 0.03 23.78 -0.55
CA GLY A 125 -0.56 23.16 -1.74
C GLY A 125 0.47 22.77 -2.81
N LYS A 126 1.75 22.67 -2.44
CA LYS A 126 2.86 22.28 -3.32
C LYS A 126 3.14 20.79 -3.15
N ASN A 127 2.50 19.99 -3.98
CA ASN A 127 2.66 18.54 -3.99
C ASN A 127 4.08 18.15 -4.45
N LYS A 128 4.72 17.27 -3.68
CA LYS A 128 6.06 16.72 -3.85
C LYS A 128 6.08 15.20 -3.71
N THR A 129 4.91 14.58 -3.80
CA THR A 129 4.71 13.14 -3.69
C THR A 129 4.53 12.53 -5.08
N ARG A 130 5.18 11.40 -5.33
CA ARG A 130 5.12 10.63 -6.57
C ARG A 130 4.52 9.25 -6.30
N LEU A 131 3.61 8.83 -7.17
CA LEU A 131 3.09 7.46 -7.17
C LEU A 131 4.11 6.57 -7.88
N CYS A 132 4.65 5.59 -7.18
CA CYS A 132 5.66 4.70 -7.74
C CYS A 132 5.20 3.24 -7.73
N CYS A 133 5.71 2.48 -8.69
CA CYS A 133 5.50 1.04 -8.75
C CYS A 133 6.81 0.34 -9.12
N ALA A 134 7.11 -0.76 -8.44
CA ALA A 134 8.13 -1.73 -8.85
C ALA A 134 7.46 -3.08 -9.08
N THR A 135 7.96 -3.87 -10.03
CA THR A 135 7.36 -5.15 -10.40
C THR A 135 8.31 -6.31 -10.19
N SER A 136 7.75 -7.49 -9.88
CA SER A 136 8.47 -8.76 -9.84
C SER A 136 7.70 -9.83 -10.59
N THR A 137 8.39 -10.63 -11.39
CA THR A 137 7.84 -11.77 -12.15
C THR A 137 8.40 -13.12 -11.66
N ASP A 138 9.09 -13.11 -10.52
CA ASP A 138 9.80 -14.27 -9.95
C ASP A 138 9.49 -14.45 -8.46
N ASP A 139 8.23 -14.16 -8.08
CA ASP A 139 7.70 -14.29 -6.71
C ASP A 139 8.44 -13.43 -5.66
N GLY A 140 8.86 -12.24 -6.06
CA GLY A 140 9.49 -11.25 -5.19
C GLY A 140 10.98 -11.50 -4.95
N GLN A 141 11.63 -12.35 -5.75
CA GLN A 141 13.07 -12.59 -5.64
C GLN A 141 13.87 -11.41 -6.19
N THR A 142 13.47 -10.90 -7.35
CA THR A 142 14.03 -9.69 -7.95
C THR A 142 12.94 -8.67 -8.24
N TRP A 143 13.32 -7.40 -8.27
CA TRP A 143 12.41 -6.29 -8.48
C TRP A 143 12.96 -5.38 -9.57
N SER A 144 12.07 -4.88 -10.43
CA SER A 144 12.40 -3.83 -11.39
C SER A 144 12.78 -2.53 -10.67
N PRO A 145 13.48 -1.61 -11.36
CA PRO A 145 13.54 -0.22 -10.92
C PRO A 145 12.15 0.39 -10.72
N ALA A 146 12.06 1.33 -9.78
CA ALA A 146 10.85 2.13 -9.55
C ALA A 146 10.44 2.92 -10.80
N LYS A 147 9.19 2.74 -11.22
CA LYS A 147 8.55 3.55 -12.26
C LYS A 147 7.67 4.61 -11.62
N ASP A 148 7.86 5.88 -11.99
CA ASP A 148 6.94 6.97 -11.63
C ASP A 148 5.68 6.89 -12.49
N LEU A 149 4.53 6.68 -11.85
CA LEU A 149 3.22 6.56 -12.47
C LEU A 149 2.34 7.80 -12.23
N THR A 150 2.88 8.85 -11.61
CA THR A 150 2.10 10.02 -11.19
C THR A 150 1.36 10.63 -12.38
N GLU A 151 2.06 10.87 -13.49
CA GLU A 151 1.46 11.51 -14.67
C GLU A 151 0.47 10.58 -15.38
N SER A 152 0.87 9.34 -15.63
CA SER A 152 0.04 8.39 -16.38
C SER A 152 -1.24 7.96 -15.64
N THR A 153 -1.23 7.98 -14.31
CA THR A 153 -2.33 7.48 -13.47
C THR A 153 -3.17 8.59 -12.87
N ILE A 154 -2.52 9.63 -12.32
CA ILE A 154 -3.19 10.73 -11.61
C ILE A 154 -3.39 11.93 -12.53
N GLY A 155 -2.38 12.24 -13.37
CA GLY A 155 -2.38 13.38 -14.29
C GLY A 155 -2.74 14.69 -13.61
N GLU A 156 -3.56 15.50 -14.28
CA GLU A 156 -4.01 16.82 -13.83
C GLU A 156 -4.66 16.85 -12.43
N ALA A 157 -5.22 15.73 -11.97
CA ALA A 157 -5.83 15.66 -10.64
C ALA A 157 -4.81 15.95 -9.52
N VAL A 158 -3.51 15.71 -9.78
CA VAL A 158 -2.43 15.95 -8.82
C VAL A 158 -2.36 17.41 -8.37
N HIS A 159 -2.76 18.37 -9.22
CA HIS A 159 -2.78 19.79 -8.90
C HIS A 159 -3.88 20.20 -7.92
N LYS A 160 -4.91 19.35 -7.77
CA LYS A 160 -5.98 19.52 -6.78
C LYS A 160 -5.64 18.83 -5.45
N TRP A 161 -4.49 18.18 -5.34
CA TRP A 161 -4.08 17.43 -4.14
C TRP A 161 -2.87 18.09 -3.51
N ALA A 162 -2.93 18.31 -2.20
CA ALA A 162 -1.75 18.74 -1.44
C ALA A 162 -0.69 17.64 -1.40
N THR A 163 -1.12 16.40 -1.13
CA THR A 163 -0.32 15.17 -1.14
C THR A 163 -1.30 13.98 -1.20
N PHE A 164 -0.79 12.79 -1.42
CA PHE A 164 -1.55 11.55 -1.48
C PHE A 164 -0.71 10.37 -1.00
N ALA A 165 -1.34 9.23 -0.75
CA ALA A 165 -0.64 7.96 -0.58
C ALA A 165 -1.47 6.77 -1.07
N VAL A 166 -0.81 5.62 -1.21
CA VAL A 166 -1.44 4.30 -1.41
C VAL A 166 -1.43 3.54 -0.09
N GLY A 167 -2.34 2.58 0.06
CA GLY A 167 -2.48 1.73 1.24
C GLY A 167 -2.45 2.53 2.56
N PRO A 168 -1.64 2.10 3.54
CA PRO A 168 -0.75 0.93 3.51
C PRO A 168 -1.52 -0.39 3.53
N GLY A 169 -0.81 -1.51 3.39
CA GLY A 169 -1.42 -2.84 3.48
C GLY A 169 -1.27 -3.63 2.20
N HIS A 170 -2.35 -3.91 1.48
CA HIS A 170 -2.28 -4.65 0.21
C HIS A 170 -3.41 -4.26 -0.75
N GLY A 171 -3.15 -4.43 -2.05
CA GLY A 171 -4.19 -4.39 -3.06
C GLY A 171 -4.86 -5.74 -3.23
N VAL A 172 -5.96 -5.76 -3.99
CA VAL A 172 -6.72 -6.97 -4.29
C VAL A 172 -6.91 -7.13 -5.80
N GLN A 173 -7.02 -8.37 -6.24
CA GLN A 173 -7.54 -8.72 -7.56
C GLN A 173 -8.93 -9.31 -7.41
N LEU A 174 -9.92 -8.68 -8.06
CA LEU A 174 -11.30 -9.16 -8.10
C LEU A 174 -11.45 -10.36 -9.05
N GLU A 175 -12.59 -11.07 -8.96
CA GLU A 175 -12.87 -12.23 -9.82
C GLU A 175 -12.94 -11.88 -11.31
N ASN A 176 -13.36 -10.65 -11.64
CA ASN A 176 -13.36 -10.15 -13.01
C ASN A 176 -11.97 -9.74 -13.51
N GLY A 177 -10.92 -9.97 -12.72
CA GLY A 177 -9.53 -9.65 -13.06
C GLY A 177 -9.08 -8.24 -12.68
N ARG A 178 -10.00 -7.34 -12.30
CA ARG A 178 -9.67 -5.95 -11.95
C ARG A 178 -8.75 -5.90 -10.72
N LEU A 179 -7.65 -5.17 -10.84
CA LEU A 179 -6.74 -4.87 -9.74
C LEU A 179 -7.19 -3.59 -9.05
N ILE A 180 -7.17 -3.55 -7.72
CA ILE A 180 -7.54 -2.40 -6.92
C ILE A 180 -6.51 -2.19 -5.81
N ILE A 181 -5.97 -0.98 -5.75
CA ILE A 181 -5.05 -0.50 -4.73
C ILE A 181 -5.79 0.58 -3.91
N PRO A 182 -5.92 0.41 -2.57
CA PRO A 182 -6.43 1.48 -1.73
C PRO A 182 -5.53 2.72 -1.82
N ALA A 183 -6.11 3.91 -1.82
CA ALA A 183 -5.37 5.17 -1.84
C ALA A 183 -6.17 6.28 -1.16
N TYR A 184 -5.50 7.40 -0.88
CA TYR A 184 -6.18 8.61 -0.43
C TYR A 184 -5.41 9.85 -0.89
N ALA A 185 -6.11 10.98 -0.98
CA ALA A 185 -5.52 12.27 -1.30
C ALA A 185 -6.04 13.38 -0.38
N TYR A 186 -5.15 14.30 0.01
CA TYR A 186 -5.54 15.55 0.66
C TYR A 186 -6.04 16.54 -0.38
N TYR A 187 -7.35 16.56 -0.58
CA TYR A 187 -8.01 17.39 -1.57
C TYR A 187 -8.01 18.88 -1.17
N ILE A 188 -7.65 19.75 -2.11
CA ILE A 188 -7.66 21.20 -1.98
C ILE A 188 -8.92 21.73 -2.68
N PRO A 189 -10.00 22.05 -1.95
CA PRO A 189 -11.23 22.55 -2.56
C PRO A 189 -11.11 23.99 -3.04
N TYR A 190 -10.33 24.82 -2.34
CA TYR A 190 -10.25 26.26 -2.60
C TYR A 190 -8.81 26.76 -2.54
N ARG A 191 -8.47 27.68 -3.43
CA ARG A 191 -7.18 28.38 -3.45
C ARG A 191 -7.42 29.90 -3.45
N CYS A 192 -6.58 30.63 -2.71
CA CYS A 192 -6.45 32.08 -2.78
C CYS A 192 -4.99 32.39 -3.15
N PHE A 193 -4.77 33.13 -4.25
CA PHE A 193 -3.43 33.41 -4.79
C PHE A 193 -2.54 32.14 -4.88
N SER A 194 -3.10 31.06 -5.42
CA SER A 194 -2.45 29.73 -5.56
C SER A 194 -2.14 28.98 -4.27
N ILE A 195 -2.48 29.52 -3.09
CA ILE A 195 -2.30 28.86 -1.78
C ILE A 195 -3.64 28.27 -1.32
N PRO A 196 -3.68 27.06 -0.75
CA PRO A 196 -4.90 26.51 -0.15
C PRO A 196 -5.48 27.43 0.92
N ILE A 197 -6.81 27.57 0.97
CA ILE A 197 -7.45 28.28 2.09
C ILE A 197 -7.23 27.46 3.38
N PRO A 198 -6.74 28.08 4.47
CA PRO A 198 -6.52 27.38 5.74
C PRO A 198 -7.74 26.58 6.19
N PHE A 199 -7.49 25.39 6.78
CA PHE A 199 -8.51 24.48 7.31
C PHE A 199 -9.51 23.90 6.29
N THR A 200 -9.35 24.16 4.99
CA THR A 200 -10.24 23.60 3.95
C THR A 200 -9.75 22.30 3.33
N VAL A 201 -8.44 22.03 3.41
CA VAL A 201 -7.84 20.80 2.86
C VAL A 201 -8.32 19.59 3.66
N CYS A 202 -8.82 18.56 2.98
CA CYS A 202 -9.35 17.36 3.64
C CYS A 202 -8.90 16.08 2.94
N PRO A 203 -8.49 15.04 3.69
CA PRO A 203 -8.17 13.74 3.12
C PRO A 203 -9.45 13.04 2.66
N ARG A 204 -9.38 12.39 1.49
CA ARG A 204 -10.44 11.55 0.94
C ARG A 204 -9.83 10.29 0.34
N ALA A 205 -10.35 9.13 0.76
CA ALA A 205 -10.01 7.85 0.17
C ALA A 205 -10.52 7.75 -1.27
N LEU A 206 -9.79 6.99 -2.08
CA LEU A 206 -10.07 6.63 -3.46
C LEU A 206 -9.39 5.28 -3.76
N SER A 207 -9.51 4.81 -4.99
CA SER A 207 -8.77 3.62 -5.45
C SER A 207 -7.88 3.96 -6.63
N VAL A 208 -6.71 3.34 -6.71
CA VAL A 208 -5.98 3.19 -7.99
C VAL A 208 -6.33 1.81 -8.53
N TYR A 209 -6.69 1.68 -9.81
CA TYR A 209 -7.13 0.40 -10.37
C TYR A 209 -6.62 0.17 -11.79
N SER A 210 -6.61 -1.10 -12.19
CA SER A 210 -6.28 -1.54 -13.55
C SER A 210 -7.27 -2.61 -13.99
N GLU A 211 -7.68 -2.54 -15.26
CA GLU A 211 -8.59 -3.50 -15.91
C GLU A 211 -7.90 -4.31 -17.01
N ASP A 212 -6.60 -4.08 -17.25
CA ASP A 212 -5.82 -4.62 -18.36
C ASP A 212 -4.55 -5.36 -17.87
N PHE A 213 -4.68 -6.10 -16.77
CA PHE A 213 -3.60 -6.88 -16.16
C PHE A 213 -2.41 -6.04 -15.64
N GLY A 214 -2.67 -4.79 -15.26
CA GLY A 214 -1.65 -3.89 -14.71
C GLY A 214 -0.83 -3.13 -15.76
N GLN A 215 -1.26 -3.14 -17.03
CA GLN A 215 -0.59 -2.38 -18.10
C GLN A 215 -0.85 -0.89 -17.96
N THR A 216 -2.09 -0.49 -17.70
CA THR A 216 -2.50 0.87 -17.42
C THR A 216 -3.22 0.98 -16.08
N TRP A 217 -3.18 2.16 -15.48
CA TRP A 217 -3.71 2.41 -14.15
C TRP A 217 -4.51 3.71 -14.15
N HIS A 218 -5.61 3.71 -13.41
CA HIS A 218 -6.55 4.82 -13.33
C HIS A 218 -6.91 5.14 -11.88
N ILE A 219 -7.34 6.38 -11.62
CA ILE A 219 -7.90 6.77 -10.33
C ILE A 219 -9.43 6.59 -10.32
N GLY A 220 -9.94 6.02 -9.24
CA GLY A 220 -11.36 5.92 -8.95
C GLY A 220 -11.91 7.21 -8.38
N LYS A 221 -13.22 7.25 -8.13
CA LYS A 221 -13.87 8.42 -7.55
C LYS A 221 -13.45 8.56 -6.08
N MET A 222 -13.16 9.79 -5.66
CA MET A 222 -12.94 10.07 -4.25
C MET A 222 -14.24 9.94 -3.47
N LEU A 223 -14.15 9.37 -2.27
CA LEU A 223 -15.26 9.38 -1.31
C LEU A 223 -15.62 10.82 -0.93
N SER A 224 -16.91 11.08 -0.75
CA SER A 224 -17.40 12.40 -0.34
C SER A 224 -17.05 12.72 1.13
N LYS A 225 -16.96 11.69 1.97
CA LYS A 225 -16.63 11.81 3.39
C LYS A 225 -15.12 11.89 3.60
N LYS A 226 -14.73 12.70 4.59
CA LYS A 226 -13.34 12.76 5.07
C LYS A 226 -12.88 11.35 5.46
N SER A 227 -11.79 10.90 4.85
CA SER A 227 -11.24 9.55 4.96
C SER A 227 -9.76 9.58 4.59
N CYS A 228 -8.94 8.75 5.23
CA CYS A 228 -7.49 8.72 5.02
C CYS A 228 -7.09 7.31 4.54
N GLU A 229 -6.08 6.71 5.16
CA GLU A 229 -5.71 5.31 4.99
C GLU A 229 -6.94 4.40 5.02
N CYS A 230 -6.99 3.48 4.07
CA CYS A 230 -8.09 2.54 3.89
C CYS A 230 -7.55 1.22 3.34
N GLU A 231 -8.38 0.18 3.43
CA GLU A 231 -8.10 -1.15 2.91
C GLU A 231 -9.24 -1.58 2.00
N MET A 232 -8.95 -2.43 1.03
CA MET A 232 -9.93 -2.97 0.10
C MET A 232 -10.11 -4.46 0.33
N ALA A 233 -11.37 -4.90 0.35
CA ALA A 233 -11.70 -6.32 0.39
C ALA A 233 -12.69 -6.62 -0.74
N GLY A 234 -12.36 -7.62 -1.56
CA GLY A 234 -13.29 -8.18 -2.54
C GLY A 234 -14.33 -9.02 -1.83
N ASN A 235 -15.61 -8.73 -2.04
CA ASN A 235 -16.70 -9.53 -1.49
C ASN A 235 -17.27 -10.41 -2.60
N ASN A 236 -17.18 -11.73 -2.43
CA ASN A 236 -17.75 -12.68 -3.36
C ASN A 236 -19.26 -12.76 -3.12
N ARG A 237 -20.03 -11.90 -3.78
CA ARG A 237 -21.48 -12.12 -3.88
C ARG A 237 -21.75 -13.17 -4.95
N PRO A 238 -22.63 -14.15 -4.70
CA PRO A 238 -23.12 -15.03 -5.76
C PRO A 238 -23.71 -14.18 -6.89
N ARG A 239 -23.45 -14.56 -8.15
CA ARG A 239 -23.89 -13.84 -9.37
C ARG A 239 -25.34 -13.37 -9.23
N GLY A 240 -25.59 -12.06 -9.41
CA GLY A 240 -26.94 -11.49 -9.48
C GLY A 240 -27.19 -10.19 -8.72
N GLN A 241 -26.19 -9.61 -8.04
CA GLN A 241 -26.32 -8.28 -7.44
C GLN A 241 -25.11 -7.42 -7.80
N GLU A 242 -25.29 -6.48 -8.74
CA GLU A 242 -24.30 -5.45 -9.01
C GLU A 242 -24.13 -4.56 -7.77
N PRO A 243 -22.90 -4.34 -7.27
CA PRO A 243 -22.66 -3.29 -6.30
C PRO A 243 -22.72 -1.91 -6.98
N PRO A 244 -23.10 -0.85 -6.26
CA PRO A 244 -22.90 0.50 -6.76
C PRO A 244 -21.41 0.73 -6.97
N LEU A 245 -21.07 1.23 -8.17
CA LEU A 245 -19.73 1.70 -8.51
C LEU A 245 -19.30 2.75 -7.48
N LEU A 246 -18.29 2.42 -6.66
CA LEU A 246 -17.50 3.38 -5.89
C LEU A 246 -16.28 3.79 -6.71
#